data_AF-A0A5B0FB81-F1
#
_entry.id   AF-A0A5B0FB81-F1
#
_cell.length_a   1.000
_cell.length_b   1.000
_cell.length_c   1.000
_cell.angle_alpha   90.00
_cell.angle_beta   90.00
_cell.angle_gamma   90.00
#
_symmetry.space_group_name_H-M   'P 1'
#
loop_
_entity.id
_entity.type
_entity.pdbx_description
1 polymer ?
#
loop_
_entity_poly.entity_id
_entity_poly.type
_entity_poly.pdbx_seq_one_letter_code
_entity_poly.pdbx_strand_id
1 'polypeptide(L)'
;MKLLKTDLQEVVIIEPTVFRDDRGWFTESFNEPRFHEALSELGLPIPRSFIQDNHSCSQKGVLRGLHYQLSPHAQGKLVRVVSGAAYDVAVDIRKGSPTYGNWVGVELSAANNRMLWIPEGFAHGFIALEDDTHFLYKTTDVYCKDLERSIKWNDADIGIKWPEDIDLIVSEKDRQAKAFNEADLPTVYLPGTTQLIDLEVIGDNRGSLVSLEKGRQVPFEIKRVYYIFGTLPDVSRGFHAHKQLRQLAVCVSGKCRMLMDNGLTKEEVWLDSPKKGVLINNLIWREMHDFSDDCVLVVFASHEYDEADYIRSYEEFIKVVAINTASSGAC
;
A
#
# COMPACT_ATOMS: atom_id res chain seq x y z
N MET A 1 -0.68 23.73 0.12
CA MET A 1 -0.22 22.82 -0.94
C MET A 1 -1.47 22.27 -1.61
N LYS A 2 -1.55 22.22 -2.94
CA LYS A 2 -2.73 21.68 -3.63
C LYS A 2 -2.40 20.28 -4.16
N LEU A 3 -3.26 19.32 -3.86
CA LEU A 3 -3.15 17.96 -4.41
C LEU A 3 -4.17 17.81 -5.53
N LEU A 4 -3.75 17.21 -6.64
CA LEU A 4 -4.61 16.81 -7.75
C LEU A 4 -4.62 15.28 -7.84
N LYS A 5 -5.82 14.72 -7.94
CA LYS A 5 -6.01 13.30 -8.22
C LYS A 5 -5.53 12.97 -9.63
N THR A 6 -4.99 11.77 -9.78
CA THR A 6 -4.71 11.17 -11.09
C THR A 6 -5.70 10.04 -11.36
N ASP A 7 -5.55 9.36 -12.51
CA ASP A 7 -6.34 8.17 -12.83
C ASP A 7 -6.11 7.02 -11.82
N LEU A 8 -4.97 7.04 -11.11
CA LEU A 8 -4.71 6.24 -9.92
C LEU A 8 -4.94 7.14 -8.69
N GLN A 9 -6.09 7.02 -8.03
CA GLN A 9 -6.57 8.00 -7.04
C GLN A 9 -5.63 8.22 -5.85
N GLU A 10 -4.81 7.22 -5.50
CA GLU A 10 -3.82 7.30 -4.42
C GLU A 10 -2.48 7.90 -4.86
N VAL A 11 -2.23 7.97 -6.16
CA VAL A 11 -1.10 8.70 -6.75
C VAL A 11 -1.58 10.12 -7.05
N VAL A 12 -0.95 11.11 -6.43
CA VAL A 12 -1.41 12.49 -6.49
C VAL A 12 -0.30 13.43 -6.93
N ILE A 13 -0.66 14.40 -7.76
CA ILE A 13 0.21 15.49 -8.16
C ILE A 13 0.15 16.58 -7.10
N ILE A 14 1.30 17.03 -6.63
CA ILE A 14 1.42 18.18 -5.76
C ILE A 14 1.76 19.41 -6.61
N GLU A 15 0.91 20.43 -6.54
CA GLU A 15 1.18 21.76 -7.07
C GLU A 15 1.58 22.70 -5.91
N PRO A 16 2.86 23.08 -5.81
CA PRO A 16 3.31 24.01 -4.79
C PRO A 16 2.95 25.46 -5.18
N THR A 17 2.80 26.32 -4.18
CA THR A 17 2.65 27.76 -4.41
C THR A 17 4.03 28.36 -4.68
N VAL A 18 4.21 28.96 -5.86
CA VAL A 18 5.48 29.60 -6.25
C VAL A 18 5.34 31.12 -6.14
N PHE A 19 6.13 31.72 -5.27
CA PHE A 19 6.21 33.18 -5.09
C PHE A 19 7.33 33.72 -5.96
N ARG A 20 7.05 34.65 -6.86
CA ARG A 20 8.02 35.22 -7.81
C ARG A 20 8.26 36.70 -7.53
N ASP A 21 9.51 37.13 -7.65
CA ASP A 21 9.92 38.54 -7.64
C ASP A 21 11.18 38.75 -8.51
N ASP A 22 11.69 39.98 -8.57
CA ASP A 22 12.83 40.34 -9.44
C ASP A 22 14.14 39.58 -9.11
N ARG A 23 14.23 38.93 -7.95
CA ARG A 23 15.40 38.11 -7.54
C ARG A 23 15.28 36.67 -8.00
N GLY A 24 14.09 36.23 -8.41
CA GLY A 24 13.81 34.85 -8.79
C GLY A 24 12.48 34.36 -8.21
N TRP A 25 12.50 33.18 -7.59
CA TRP A 25 11.29 32.60 -7.02
C TRP A 25 11.60 31.77 -5.77
N PHE A 26 10.59 31.65 -4.91
CA PHE A 26 10.62 30.88 -3.69
C PHE A 26 9.40 29.96 -3.64
N THR A 27 9.59 28.74 -3.13
CA THR A 27 8.48 27.85 -2.79
C THR A 27 8.80 27.04 -1.54
N GLU A 28 7.79 26.84 -0.69
CA GLU A 28 7.84 25.82 0.34
C GLU A 28 7.70 24.46 -0.35
N SER A 29 8.83 23.81 -0.64
CA SER A 29 8.82 22.57 -1.43
C SER A 29 8.13 21.41 -0.72
N PHE A 30 8.18 21.36 0.60
CA PHE A 30 7.50 20.33 1.36
C PHE A 30 7.18 20.83 2.78
N ASN A 31 5.99 20.51 3.26
CA ASN A 31 5.52 20.78 4.61
C ASN A 31 4.65 19.60 5.03
N GLU A 32 5.15 18.78 5.96
CA GLU A 32 4.53 17.52 6.34
C GLU A 32 3.11 17.70 6.91
N PRO A 33 2.84 18.61 7.88
CA PRO A 33 1.48 18.87 8.35
C PRO A 33 0.50 19.22 7.22
N ARG A 34 0.87 20.13 6.30
CA ARG A 34 0.01 20.54 5.19
C ARG A 34 -0.20 19.42 4.16
N PHE A 35 0.80 18.57 3.98
CA PHE A 35 0.68 17.41 3.10
C PHE A 35 -0.28 16.37 3.70
N HIS A 36 -0.17 16.09 5.00
CA HIS A 36 -1.07 15.18 5.71
C HIS A 36 -2.52 15.68 5.75
N GLU A 37 -2.70 16.98 5.99
CA GLU A 37 -4.02 17.63 5.93
C GLU A 37 -4.63 17.45 4.55
N ALA A 38 -3.91 17.78 3.48
CA ALA A 38 -4.44 17.68 2.13
C ALA A 38 -4.67 16.24 1.65
N LEU A 39 -3.88 15.26 2.11
CA LEU A 39 -4.17 13.84 1.90
C LEU A 39 -5.47 13.42 2.61
N SER A 40 -5.64 13.87 3.85
CA SER A 40 -6.84 13.56 4.65
C SER A 40 -8.10 14.15 4.03
N GLU A 41 -8.04 15.36 3.46
CA GLU A 41 -9.14 15.98 2.70
C GLU A 41 -9.55 15.15 1.47
N LEU A 42 -8.60 14.43 0.86
CA LEU A 42 -8.85 13.50 -0.25
C LEU A 42 -9.26 12.09 0.23
N GLY A 43 -9.32 11.84 1.54
CA GLY A 43 -9.57 10.51 2.11
C GLY A 43 -8.40 9.53 1.92
N LEU A 44 -7.19 10.04 1.66
CA LEU A 44 -6.01 9.23 1.42
C LEU A 44 -5.22 8.96 2.71
N PRO A 45 -4.53 7.81 2.83
CA PRO A 45 -3.77 7.47 4.01
C PRO A 45 -2.57 8.40 4.21
N ILE A 46 -2.31 8.75 5.47
CA ILE A 46 -1.10 9.48 5.86
C ILE A 46 0.11 8.53 5.76
N PRO A 47 1.17 8.90 5.03
CA PRO A 47 2.35 8.06 4.91
C PRO A 47 3.17 8.01 6.20
N ARG A 48 4.07 7.02 6.27
CA ARG A 48 5.16 7.06 7.25
C ARG A 48 6.07 8.25 6.96
N SER A 49 6.81 8.70 7.97
CA SER A 49 7.79 9.78 7.81
C SER A 49 8.79 9.45 6.70
N PHE A 50 9.20 10.50 5.99
CA PHE A 50 10.29 10.40 5.03
C PHE A 50 11.62 10.28 5.76
N ILE A 51 12.40 9.23 5.47
CA ILE A 51 13.63 8.90 6.22
C ILE A 51 14.87 8.78 5.34
N GLN A 52 14.72 8.93 4.02
CA GLN A 52 15.83 8.96 3.08
C GLN A 52 15.55 9.94 1.93
N ASP A 53 16.57 10.67 1.51
CA ASP A 53 16.56 11.60 0.39
C ASP A 53 17.56 11.12 -0.67
N ASN A 54 17.12 11.09 -1.92
CA ASN A 54 17.90 10.64 -3.05
C ASN A 54 17.92 11.71 -4.14
N HIS A 55 19.01 11.76 -4.90
CA HIS A 55 19.20 12.69 -6.01
C HIS A 55 19.93 11.98 -7.15
N SER A 56 19.37 12.07 -8.36
CA SER A 56 20.01 11.61 -9.59
C SER A 56 20.10 12.74 -10.62
N CYS A 57 21.13 12.71 -11.44
CA CYS A 57 21.24 13.50 -12.66
C CYS A 57 21.25 12.54 -13.85
N SER A 58 20.50 12.89 -14.91
CA SER A 58 20.32 12.03 -16.08
C SER A 58 20.38 12.86 -17.36
N GLN A 59 21.02 12.30 -18.40
CA GLN A 59 20.94 12.84 -19.76
C GLN A 59 19.59 12.49 -20.40
N LYS A 60 19.22 13.19 -21.48
CA LYS A 60 18.00 12.93 -22.23
C LYS A 60 17.94 11.46 -22.67
N GLY A 61 16.76 10.86 -22.55
CA GLY A 61 16.49 9.47 -22.93
C GLY A 61 16.89 8.42 -21.91
N VAL A 62 17.54 8.79 -20.80
CA VAL A 62 17.75 7.86 -19.69
C VAL A 62 16.42 7.51 -19.05
N LEU A 63 16.10 6.22 -19.05
CA LEU A 63 14.96 5.65 -18.34
C LEU A 63 15.47 4.87 -17.13
N ARG A 64 14.85 5.12 -15.98
CA ARG A 64 15.10 4.39 -14.73
C ARG A 64 13.78 3.81 -14.24
N GLY A 65 13.69 2.50 -14.09
CA GLY A 65 12.47 1.84 -13.62
C GLY A 65 12.07 0.62 -14.45
N LEU A 66 10.98 -0.06 -14.07
CA LEU A 66 10.09 0.29 -12.95
C LEU A 66 10.58 -0.34 -11.65
N HIS A 67 10.69 0.42 -10.56
CA HIS A 67 11.30 -0.01 -9.30
C HIS A 67 10.32 0.06 -8.12
N TYR A 68 10.43 -0.92 -7.23
CA TYR A 68 9.71 -1.00 -5.95
C TYR A 68 10.52 -1.83 -4.95
N GLN A 69 10.14 -1.78 -3.67
CA GLN A 69 10.69 -2.66 -2.64
C GLN A 69 9.57 -3.50 -2.02
N LEU A 70 9.89 -4.76 -1.73
CA LEU A 70 8.99 -5.66 -1.02
C LEU A 70 8.97 -5.35 0.49
N SER A 71 7.91 -5.79 1.15
CA SER A 71 7.83 -5.82 2.61
C SER A 71 9.01 -6.62 3.20
N PRO A 72 9.51 -6.25 4.40
CA PRO A 72 9.04 -5.16 5.27
C PRO A 72 9.54 -3.75 4.90
N HIS A 73 10.32 -3.58 3.83
CA HIS A 73 10.91 -2.28 3.44
C HIS A 73 10.21 -1.67 2.22
N ALA A 74 8.90 -1.84 2.07
CA ALA A 74 8.15 -1.16 1.01
C ALA A 74 8.34 0.36 1.11
N GLN A 75 8.40 1.06 -0.02
CA GLN A 75 8.67 2.50 -0.05
C GLN A 75 7.55 3.25 -0.77
N GLY A 76 7.03 4.28 -0.11
CA GLY A 76 6.38 5.40 -0.77
C GLY A 76 7.44 6.42 -1.19
N LYS A 77 7.18 7.13 -2.28
CA LYS A 77 8.11 8.08 -2.90
C LYS A 77 7.40 9.42 -3.12
N LEU A 78 8.03 10.51 -2.68
CA LEU A 78 7.66 11.86 -3.09
C LEU A 78 8.75 12.38 -4.02
N VAL A 79 8.41 12.58 -5.29
CA VAL A 79 9.38 12.80 -6.37
C VAL A 79 9.21 14.16 -7.05
N ARG A 80 10.30 14.79 -7.50
CA ARG A 80 10.27 16.08 -8.22
C ARG A 80 11.50 16.27 -9.12
N VAL A 81 11.39 17.18 -10.07
CA VAL A 81 12.50 17.65 -10.91
C VAL A 81 12.86 19.09 -10.55
N VAL A 82 14.17 19.39 -10.41
CA VAL A 82 14.66 20.74 -10.07
C VAL A 82 15.50 21.39 -11.16
N SER A 83 15.96 20.61 -12.14
CA SER A 83 16.59 21.04 -13.38
C SER A 83 16.14 20.10 -14.49
N GLY A 84 15.88 20.61 -15.68
CA GLY A 84 15.35 19.83 -16.81
C GLY A 84 13.89 19.40 -16.64
N ALA A 85 13.55 18.27 -17.27
CA ALA A 85 12.22 17.68 -17.28
C ALA A 85 12.26 16.15 -17.37
N ALA A 86 11.29 15.48 -16.75
CA ALA A 86 11.10 14.04 -16.82
C ALA A 86 9.62 13.68 -17.00
N TYR A 87 9.35 12.60 -17.74
CA TYR A 87 8.05 11.95 -17.73
C TYR A 87 8.08 10.82 -16.70
N ASP A 88 7.39 11.04 -15.58
CA ASP A 88 7.36 10.18 -14.41
C ASP A 88 6.13 9.27 -14.43
N VAL A 89 6.32 7.98 -14.13
CA VAL A 89 5.29 6.94 -14.23
C VAL A 89 5.17 6.17 -12.93
N ALA A 90 3.93 5.97 -12.49
CA ALA A 90 3.57 5.05 -11.42
C ALA A 90 2.64 3.95 -11.95
N VAL A 91 2.87 2.72 -11.52
CA VAL A 91 2.07 1.53 -11.88
C VAL A 91 1.53 0.89 -10.61
N ASP A 92 0.23 0.62 -10.59
CA ASP A 92 -0.38 -0.12 -9.49
C ASP A 92 -0.06 -1.63 -9.59
N ILE A 93 0.78 -2.10 -8.68
CA ILE A 93 1.22 -3.52 -8.62
C ILE A 93 0.60 -4.27 -7.44
N ARG A 94 -0.46 -3.71 -6.83
CA ARG A 94 -1.13 -4.25 -5.65
C ARG A 94 -2.15 -5.31 -6.08
N LYS A 95 -1.80 -6.59 -5.92
CA LYS A 95 -2.74 -7.68 -6.24
C LYS A 95 -4.07 -7.49 -5.49
N GLY A 96 -5.18 -7.58 -6.21
CA GLY A 96 -6.52 -7.34 -5.66
C GLY A 96 -6.99 -5.88 -5.72
N SER A 97 -6.13 -4.94 -6.14
CA SER A 97 -6.56 -3.57 -6.44
C SER A 97 -7.52 -3.54 -7.64
N PRO A 98 -8.58 -2.71 -7.61
CA PRO A 98 -9.43 -2.46 -8.79
C PRO A 98 -8.66 -1.90 -9.98
N THR A 99 -7.53 -1.24 -9.72
CA THR A 99 -6.65 -0.64 -10.74
C THR A 99 -5.36 -1.42 -10.96
N TYR A 100 -5.29 -2.69 -10.52
CA TYR A 100 -4.10 -3.52 -10.68
C TYR A 100 -3.65 -3.61 -12.15
N GLY A 101 -2.39 -3.26 -12.41
CA GLY A 101 -1.80 -3.19 -13.76
C GLY A 101 -2.01 -1.85 -14.48
N ASN A 102 -2.89 -0.97 -13.97
CA ASN A 102 -3.05 0.38 -14.52
C ASN A 102 -1.87 1.27 -14.12
N TRP A 103 -1.63 2.30 -14.93
CA TRP A 103 -0.54 3.24 -14.74
C TRP A 103 -1.00 4.67 -14.97
N VAL A 104 -0.26 5.63 -14.39
CA VAL A 104 -0.38 7.06 -14.68
C VAL A 104 1.00 7.60 -15.07
N GLY A 105 1.04 8.52 -16.02
CA GLY A 105 2.25 9.27 -16.35
C GLY A 105 2.06 10.78 -16.22
N VAL A 106 3.03 11.47 -15.64
CA VAL A 106 3.00 12.90 -15.33
C VAL A 106 4.33 13.54 -15.71
N GLU A 107 4.30 14.66 -16.44
CA GLU A 107 5.51 15.45 -16.66
C GLU A 107 5.86 16.27 -15.41
N LEU A 108 7.09 16.10 -14.92
CA LEU A 108 7.67 16.87 -13.82
C LEU A 108 8.85 17.68 -14.38
N SER A 109 8.88 18.98 -14.11
CA SER A 109 9.95 19.85 -14.61
C SER A 109 10.26 21.00 -13.66
N ALA A 110 11.44 21.58 -13.84
CA ALA A 110 11.81 22.82 -13.14
C ALA A 110 10.83 23.98 -13.45
N ALA A 111 10.20 23.94 -14.64
CA ALA A 111 9.23 24.95 -15.06
C ALA A 111 7.88 24.80 -14.33
N ASN A 112 7.33 23.58 -14.27
CA ASN A 112 6.02 23.35 -13.67
C ASN A 112 6.06 23.21 -12.14
N ASN A 113 7.24 22.93 -11.57
CA ASN A 113 7.48 22.77 -10.12
C ASN A 113 6.63 21.67 -9.45
N ARG A 114 6.01 20.79 -10.24
CA ARG A 114 5.15 19.73 -9.73
C ARG A 114 5.97 18.66 -9.03
N MET A 115 5.31 17.99 -8.09
CA MET A 115 5.81 16.75 -7.48
C MET A 115 4.77 15.66 -7.67
N LEU A 116 5.20 14.41 -7.57
CA LEU A 116 4.30 13.26 -7.56
C LEU A 116 4.49 12.49 -6.26
N TRP A 117 3.39 12.23 -5.55
CA TRP A 117 3.36 11.28 -4.44
C TRP A 117 2.91 9.92 -4.95
N ILE A 118 3.72 8.91 -4.69
CA ILE A 118 3.52 7.52 -5.09
C ILE A 118 3.57 6.68 -3.81
N PRO A 119 2.46 6.11 -3.33
CA PRO A 119 2.47 5.36 -2.09
C PRO A 119 3.12 3.97 -2.24
N GLU A 120 3.33 3.30 -1.10
CA GLU A 120 3.81 1.93 -1.05
C GLU A 120 2.90 0.99 -1.87
N GLY A 121 3.49 0.02 -2.55
CA GLY A 121 2.76 -0.92 -3.38
C GLY A 121 2.60 -0.51 -4.84
N PHE A 122 3.22 0.59 -5.26
CA PHE A 122 3.31 0.99 -6.66
C PHE A 122 4.73 0.78 -7.19
N ALA A 123 4.87 0.39 -8.46
CA ALA A 123 6.14 0.47 -9.16
C ALA A 123 6.33 1.87 -9.73
N HIS A 124 7.55 2.39 -9.70
CA HIS A 124 7.85 3.75 -10.14
C HIS A 124 9.02 3.77 -11.13
N GLY A 125 8.91 4.58 -12.17
CA GLY A 125 10.02 4.88 -13.07
C GLY A 125 9.84 6.21 -13.78
N PHE A 126 10.88 6.70 -14.43
CA PHE A 126 10.82 7.91 -15.24
C PHE A 126 11.75 7.84 -16.44
N ILE A 127 11.49 8.68 -17.44
CA ILE A 127 12.41 8.99 -18.53
C ILE A 127 12.77 10.48 -18.51
N ALA A 128 14.06 10.80 -18.58
CA ALA A 128 14.53 12.18 -18.70
C ALA A 128 14.25 12.71 -20.12
N LEU A 129 13.59 13.87 -20.20
CA LEU A 129 13.21 14.53 -21.45
C LEU A 129 14.26 15.53 -21.93
N GLU A 130 15.14 15.95 -21.01
CA GLU A 130 16.20 16.92 -21.23
C GLU A 130 17.53 16.40 -20.64
N ASP A 131 18.64 16.95 -21.14
CA ASP A 131 19.94 16.76 -20.50
C ASP A 131 19.99 17.48 -19.15
N ASP A 132 20.91 17.06 -18.28
CA ASP A 132 21.08 17.63 -16.94
C ASP A 132 19.77 17.64 -16.12
N THR A 133 18.95 16.59 -16.28
CA THR A 133 17.70 16.43 -15.53
C THR A 133 18.01 15.99 -14.11
N HIS A 134 17.83 16.90 -13.15
CA HIS A 134 18.03 16.65 -11.72
C HIS A 134 16.72 16.19 -11.07
N PHE A 135 16.65 14.90 -10.80
CA PHE A 135 15.48 14.23 -10.23
C PHE A 135 15.74 13.89 -8.75
N LEU A 136 14.91 14.45 -7.87
CA LEU A 136 15.02 14.31 -6.41
C LEU A 136 13.83 13.52 -5.88
N TYR A 137 14.05 12.67 -4.89
CA TYR A 137 12.96 11.95 -4.24
C TYR A 137 13.23 11.64 -2.78
N LYS A 138 12.15 11.71 -2.00
CA LYS A 138 12.09 11.28 -0.59
C LYS A 138 11.44 9.91 -0.50
N THR A 139 11.91 9.04 0.38
CA THR A 139 11.30 7.72 0.61
C THR A 139 10.90 7.49 2.06
N THR A 140 9.81 6.72 2.26
CA THR A 140 9.28 6.37 3.59
C THR A 140 10.03 5.25 4.32
N ASP A 141 11.03 4.66 3.65
CA ASP A 141 11.91 3.63 4.21
C ASP A 141 13.30 3.71 3.57
N VAL A 142 14.28 3.01 4.14
CA VAL A 142 15.66 2.97 3.63
C VAL A 142 15.75 2.04 2.42
N TYR A 143 16.76 2.26 1.59
CA TYR A 143 17.10 1.33 0.52
C TYR A 143 17.48 -0.04 1.10
N CYS A 144 16.83 -1.11 0.60
CA CYS A 144 17.13 -2.49 0.96
C CYS A 144 17.35 -3.32 -0.32
N LYS A 145 18.63 -3.55 -0.66
CA LYS A 145 19.02 -4.25 -1.89
C LYS A 145 18.35 -5.61 -2.06
N ASP A 146 18.21 -6.38 -0.99
CA ASP A 146 17.67 -7.75 -1.03
C ASP A 146 16.15 -7.77 -1.30
N LEU A 147 15.46 -6.67 -1.01
CA LEU A 147 14.01 -6.51 -1.20
C LEU A 147 13.64 -5.62 -2.38
N GLU A 148 14.63 -4.97 -2.99
CA GLU A 148 14.44 -4.24 -4.23
C GLU A 148 14.02 -5.20 -5.36
N ARG A 149 13.00 -4.81 -6.10
CA ARG A 149 12.51 -5.51 -7.28
C ARG A 149 12.25 -4.52 -8.39
N SER A 150 12.15 -5.07 -9.59
CA SER A 150 11.93 -4.31 -10.81
C SER A 150 11.01 -5.06 -11.76
N ILE A 151 10.14 -4.31 -12.43
CA ILE A 151 9.35 -4.79 -13.57
C ILE A 151 9.89 -4.14 -14.83
N LYS A 152 9.84 -4.89 -15.93
CA LYS A 152 10.24 -4.43 -17.24
C LYS A 152 9.47 -3.16 -17.63
N TRP A 153 10.19 -2.10 -18.00
CA TRP A 153 9.60 -0.80 -18.32
C TRP A 153 8.72 -0.81 -19.58
N ASN A 154 8.97 -1.73 -20.52
CA ASN A 154 8.17 -1.95 -21.73
C ASN A 154 7.33 -3.23 -21.67
N ASP A 155 6.89 -3.61 -20.48
CA ASP A 155 5.98 -4.74 -20.30
C ASP A 155 4.67 -4.52 -21.07
N ALA A 156 4.25 -5.53 -21.83
CA ALA A 156 3.09 -5.45 -22.71
C ALA A 156 1.76 -5.52 -21.95
N ASP A 157 1.73 -6.16 -20.77
CA ASP A 157 0.52 -6.27 -19.96
C ASP A 157 0.21 -4.93 -19.27
N ILE A 158 1.23 -4.17 -18.88
CA ILE A 158 1.08 -2.81 -18.33
C ILE A 158 0.83 -1.81 -19.48
N GLY A 159 1.57 -1.92 -20.58
CA GLY A 159 1.33 -1.13 -21.79
C GLY A 159 1.61 0.38 -21.66
N ILE A 160 2.63 0.76 -20.87
CA ILE A 160 3.00 2.18 -20.65
C ILE A 160 3.29 2.88 -21.98
N LYS A 161 2.69 4.06 -22.16
CA LYS A 161 2.96 4.95 -23.30
C LYS A 161 4.07 5.93 -22.93
N TRP A 162 5.32 5.48 -23.10
CA TRP A 162 6.47 6.34 -22.99
C TRP A 162 6.51 7.34 -24.16
N PRO A 163 7.02 8.57 -23.95
CA PRO A 163 7.20 9.54 -25.03
C PRO A 163 7.96 8.96 -26.21
N GLU A 164 7.42 9.16 -27.41
CA GLU A 164 8.02 8.72 -28.68
C GLU A 164 9.19 9.63 -29.10
N ASP A 165 9.98 9.20 -30.09
CA ASP A 165 11.12 9.95 -30.65
C ASP A 165 12.26 10.30 -29.67
N ILE A 166 12.47 9.47 -28.65
CA ILE A 166 13.60 9.58 -27.72
C ILE A 166 14.46 8.30 -27.78
N ASP A 167 15.77 8.46 -27.99
CA ASP A 167 16.73 7.36 -27.93
C ASP A 167 16.86 6.84 -26.49
N LEU A 168 16.28 5.67 -26.23
CA LEU A 168 16.19 5.10 -24.88
C LEU A 168 17.52 4.54 -24.38
N ILE A 169 17.96 5.07 -23.25
CA ILE A 169 19.13 4.61 -22.50
C ILE A 169 18.65 3.95 -21.21
N VAL A 170 18.70 2.62 -21.20
CA VAL A 170 18.24 1.80 -20.08
C VAL A 170 19.42 1.04 -19.48
N SER A 171 19.48 0.96 -18.15
CA SER A 171 20.50 0.20 -17.44
C SER A 171 20.37 -1.31 -17.71
N GLU A 172 21.46 -2.08 -17.57
CA GLU A 172 21.38 -3.54 -17.78
C GLU A 172 20.41 -4.20 -16.79
N LYS A 173 20.39 -3.72 -15.54
CA LYS A 173 19.44 -4.17 -14.51
C LYS A 173 17.98 -4.01 -14.98
N ASP A 174 17.64 -2.86 -15.54
CA ASP A 174 16.27 -2.56 -15.98
C ASP A 174 15.92 -3.29 -17.28
N ARG A 175 16.91 -3.57 -18.14
CA ARG A 175 16.73 -4.42 -19.34
C ARG A 175 16.42 -5.88 -18.97
N GLN A 176 17.03 -6.36 -17.89
CA GLN A 176 16.86 -7.74 -17.38
C GLN A 176 15.71 -7.88 -16.39
N ALA A 177 14.95 -6.82 -16.12
CA ALA A 177 13.81 -6.88 -15.22
C ALA A 177 12.76 -7.90 -15.69
N LYS A 178 12.12 -8.57 -14.73
CA LYS A 178 11.10 -9.60 -15.00
C LYS A 178 9.87 -8.97 -15.67
N ALA A 179 9.16 -9.77 -16.46
CA ALA A 179 7.82 -9.41 -16.93
C ALA A 179 6.86 -9.24 -15.75
N PHE A 180 5.80 -8.45 -15.91
CA PHE A 180 4.88 -8.11 -14.82
C PHE A 180 4.23 -9.35 -14.20
N ASN A 181 3.85 -10.32 -15.02
CA ASN A 181 3.23 -11.58 -14.59
C ASN A 181 4.20 -12.55 -13.87
N GLU A 182 5.51 -12.36 -14.01
CA GLU A 182 6.57 -13.15 -13.37
C GLU A 182 7.22 -12.42 -12.19
N ALA A 183 6.87 -11.15 -11.99
CA ALA A 183 7.48 -10.31 -10.98
C ALA A 183 7.04 -10.72 -9.57
N ASP A 184 7.99 -10.67 -8.63
CA ASP A 184 7.68 -10.82 -7.21
C ASP A 184 6.99 -9.53 -6.76
N LEU A 185 5.68 -9.57 -6.54
CA LEU A 185 4.89 -8.38 -6.22
C LEU A 185 4.74 -8.18 -4.71
N PRO A 186 4.59 -6.93 -4.25
CA PRO A 186 4.37 -6.66 -2.84
C PRO A 186 3.04 -7.25 -2.39
N THR A 187 3.03 -7.84 -1.19
CA THR A 187 1.79 -8.12 -0.48
C THR A 187 1.27 -6.79 0.06
N VAL A 188 0.28 -6.21 -0.63
CA VAL A 188 -0.26 -4.90 -0.28
C VAL A 188 -1.63 -5.07 0.34
N TYR A 189 -1.82 -4.38 1.46
CA TYR A 189 -2.98 -4.53 2.32
C TYR A 189 -3.94 -3.41 2.03
N LEU A 190 -4.89 -3.68 1.16
CA LEU A 190 -5.91 -2.72 0.77
C LEU A 190 -7.05 -2.73 1.80
N PRO A 191 -7.64 -1.58 2.14
CA PRO A 191 -8.89 -1.55 2.89
C PRO A 191 -9.96 -2.41 2.23
N GLY A 192 -10.81 -3.05 3.03
CA GLY A 192 -11.87 -3.93 2.54
C GLY A 192 -11.36 -5.27 1.99
N THR A 193 -10.13 -5.67 2.33
CA THR A 193 -9.57 -6.98 1.94
C THR A 193 -9.26 -7.87 3.14
N THR A 194 -9.32 -9.15 2.87
CA THR A 194 -9.03 -10.25 3.77
C THR A 194 -8.08 -11.20 3.07
N GLN A 195 -7.30 -11.95 3.84
CA GLN A 195 -6.40 -12.96 3.29
C GLN A 195 -6.30 -14.15 4.24
N LEU A 196 -6.64 -15.33 3.73
CA LEU A 196 -6.29 -16.57 4.40
C LEU A 196 -4.78 -16.78 4.27
N ILE A 197 -4.11 -17.02 5.40
CA ILE A 197 -2.69 -17.29 5.45
C ILE A 197 -2.42 -18.70 5.99
N ASP A 198 -1.59 -19.44 5.26
CA ASP A 198 -1.00 -20.67 5.76
C ASP A 198 0.23 -20.34 6.59
N LEU A 199 0.20 -20.76 7.85
CA LEU A 199 1.26 -20.54 8.83
C LEU A 199 2.25 -21.69 8.78
N GLU A 200 3.52 -21.33 8.65
CA GLU A 200 4.61 -22.30 8.70
C GLU A 200 4.66 -22.99 10.07
N VAL A 201 4.68 -24.31 10.05
CA VAL A 201 4.75 -25.14 11.25
C VAL A 201 6.11 -25.78 11.32
N ILE A 202 6.84 -25.46 12.39
CA ILE A 202 8.10 -26.10 12.71
C ILE A 202 7.79 -27.14 13.80
N GLY A 203 8.12 -28.39 13.57
CA GLY A 203 7.79 -29.44 14.54
C GLY A 203 8.67 -30.66 14.42
N ASP A 204 8.75 -31.40 15.52
CA ASP A 204 9.41 -32.70 15.62
C ASP A 204 8.57 -33.64 16.49
N ASN A 205 9.17 -34.74 16.96
CA ASN A 205 8.49 -35.71 17.81
C ASN A 205 8.02 -35.16 19.17
N ARG A 206 8.36 -33.93 19.54
CA ARG A 206 7.93 -33.26 20.78
C ARG A 206 6.70 -32.39 20.60
N GLY A 207 6.33 -32.06 19.36
CA GLY A 207 5.18 -31.22 19.06
C GLY A 207 5.39 -30.27 17.89
N SER A 208 4.55 -29.25 17.83
CA SER A 208 4.52 -28.26 16.76
C SER A 208 4.61 -26.84 17.32
N LEU A 209 5.27 -25.97 16.58
CA LEU A 209 5.48 -24.57 16.86
C LEU A 209 5.06 -23.74 15.65
N VAL A 210 4.30 -22.69 15.90
CA VAL A 210 4.04 -21.61 14.95
C VAL A 210 4.60 -20.33 15.58
N SER A 211 5.48 -19.62 14.86
CA SER A 211 5.97 -18.30 15.25
C SER A 211 5.29 -17.23 14.40
N LEU A 212 4.88 -16.13 15.03
CA LEU A 212 4.25 -14.99 14.36
C LEU A 212 5.08 -13.74 14.63
N GLU A 213 5.74 -13.25 13.59
CA GLU A 213 6.70 -12.15 13.68
C GLU A 213 6.27 -10.97 12.82
N LYS A 214 6.55 -9.75 13.31
CA LYS A 214 6.40 -8.51 12.54
C LYS A 214 7.25 -8.61 11.26
N GLY A 215 6.65 -8.26 10.13
CA GLY A 215 7.32 -8.23 8.83
C GLY A 215 7.49 -9.60 8.16
N ARG A 216 6.99 -10.68 8.80
CA ARG A 216 6.86 -12.01 8.20
C ARG A 216 5.38 -12.37 8.06
N GLN A 217 4.84 -13.13 9.01
CA GLN A 217 3.43 -13.53 9.02
C GLN A 217 2.50 -12.38 9.44
N VAL A 218 2.99 -11.48 10.30
CA VAL A 218 2.23 -10.32 10.75
C VAL A 218 2.73 -9.06 10.02
N PRO A 219 1.93 -8.50 9.11
CA PRO A 219 2.41 -7.45 8.21
C PRO A 219 2.24 -6.02 8.75
N PHE A 220 2.12 -5.91 10.05
CA PHE A 220 2.00 -4.64 10.76
C PHE A 220 2.74 -4.74 12.08
N GLU A 221 3.02 -3.59 12.67
CA GLU A 221 3.52 -3.55 14.04
C GLU A 221 2.45 -4.10 15.00
N ILE A 222 2.82 -5.11 15.79
CA ILE A 222 1.91 -5.70 16.78
C ILE A 222 1.88 -4.76 17.99
N LYS A 223 0.85 -3.93 18.09
CA LYS A 223 0.65 -3.03 19.23
C LYS A 223 -0.22 -3.65 20.32
N ARG A 224 -1.03 -4.65 19.97
CA ARG A 224 -1.92 -5.32 20.90
C ARG A 224 -2.14 -6.78 20.53
N VAL A 225 -2.19 -7.64 21.53
CA VAL A 225 -2.56 -9.05 21.41
C VAL A 225 -3.66 -9.34 22.42
N TYR A 226 -4.71 -10.03 21.99
CA TYR A 226 -5.77 -10.48 22.87
C TYR A 226 -6.28 -11.84 22.40
N TYR A 227 -7.01 -12.54 23.25
CA TYR A 227 -7.55 -13.85 22.92
C TYR A 227 -9.00 -13.99 23.42
N ILE A 228 -9.77 -14.80 22.69
CA ILE A 228 -11.15 -15.15 22.97
C ILE A 228 -11.18 -16.64 23.31
N PHE A 229 -11.79 -16.98 24.44
CA PHE A 229 -11.92 -18.34 24.94
C PHE A 229 -13.20 -18.48 25.78
N GLY A 230 -13.65 -19.71 26.00
CA GLY A 230 -14.83 -19.99 26.85
C GLY A 230 -16.14 -19.40 26.31
N THR A 231 -16.29 -19.37 24.98
CA THR A 231 -17.53 -18.96 24.33
C THR A 231 -18.64 -19.97 24.62
N LEU A 232 -19.83 -19.49 24.96
CA LEU A 232 -20.99 -20.36 25.18
C LEU A 232 -21.51 -20.92 23.83
N PRO A 233 -22.15 -22.11 23.84
CA PRO A 233 -22.81 -22.65 22.66
C PRO A 233 -23.80 -21.65 22.05
N ASP A 234 -23.88 -21.64 20.73
CA ASP A 234 -24.79 -20.78 19.93
C ASP A 234 -24.60 -19.26 20.13
N VAL A 235 -23.52 -18.82 20.76
CA VAL A 235 -23.19 -17.39 20.92
C VAL A 235 -22.26 -16.92 19.81
N SER A 236 -22.77 -16.01 18.98
CA SER A 236 -21.96 -15.27 18.01
C SER A 236 -21.28 -14.06 18.64
N ARG A 237 -20.11 -13.70 18.11
CA ARG A 237 -19.36 -12.49 18.51
C ARG A 237 -18.94 -11.69 17.27
N GLY A 238 -18.40 -10.49 17.48
CA GLY A 238 -18.01 -9.61 16.37
C GLY A 238 -19.09 -8.54 16.16
N PHE A 239 -19.69 -8.50 14.99
CA PHE A 239 -20.70 -7.51 14.57
C PHE A 239 -20.17 -6.08 14.59
N HIS A 240 -18.97 -5.89 14.04
CA HIS A 240 -18.39 -4.57 13.85
C HIS A 240 -17.32 -4.60 12.76
N ALA A 241 -17.00 -3.42 12.25
CA ALA A 241 -15.83 -3.16 11.43
C ALA A 241 -14.89 -2.16 12.13
N HIS A 242 -13.73 -1.92 11.53
CA HIS A 242 -12.77 -0.91 11.97
C HIS A 242 -12.44 0.07 10.86
N LYS A 243 -12.21 1.33 11.20
CA LYS A 243 -11.81 2.37 10.23
C LYS A 243 -10.34 2.22 9.84
N GLN A 244 -9.48 1.84 10.78
CA GLN A 244 -8.02 1.79 10.62
C GLN A 244 -7.41 0.47 11.09
N LEU A 245 -7.98 -0.19 12.11
CA LEU A 245 -7.39 -1.39 12.68
C LEU A 245 -7.31 -2.55 11.67
N ARG A 246 -6.09 -3.04 11.48
CA ARG A 246 -5.76 -4.31 10.82
C ARG A 246 -5.47 -5.38 11.86
N GLN A 247 -5.87 -6.61 11.58
CA GLN A 247 -5.78 -7.74 12.50
C GLN A 247 -5.33 -9.03 11.81
N LEU A 248 -4.64 -9.89 12.55
CA LEU A 248 -4.45 -11.30 12.19
C LEU A 248 -5.10 -12.14 13.27
N ALA A 249 -6.07 -12.97 12.89
CA ALA A 249 -6.75 -13.90 13.79
C ALA A 249 -6.30 -15.35 13.53
N VAL A 250 -5.96 -16.09 14.59
CA VAL A 250 -5.48 -17.47 14.55
C VAL A 250 -6.18 -18.28 15.63
N CYS A 251 -6.85 -19.37 15.25
CA CYS A 251 -7.46 -20.29 16.20
C CYS A 251 -6.41 -21.32 16.65
N VAL A 252 -5.86 -21.15 17.84
CA VAL A 252 -4.74 -21.98 18.34
C VAL A 252 -5.18 -23.30 18.96
N SER A 253 -6.47 -23.41 19.29
CA SER A 253 -7.14 -24.61 19.80
C SER A 253 -8.60 -24.57 19.37
N GLY A 254 -9.19 -25.73 19.10
CA GLY A 254 -10.57 -25.83 18.66
C GLY A 254 -10.80 -25.28 17.25
N LYS A 255 -11.97 -24.67 17.03
CA LYS A 255 -12.36 -24.04 15.77
C LYS A 255 -13.38 -22.93 15.94
N CYS A 256 -13.43 -22.02 14.98
CA CYS A 256 -14.57 -21.13 14.77
C CYS A 256 -14.73 -20.78 13.28
N ARG A 257 -15.93 -20.34 12.90
CA ARG A 257 -16.22 -19.79 11.57
C ARG A 257 -16.26 -18.28 11.63
N MET A 258 -15.58 -17.63 10.70
CA MET A 258 -15.61 -16.17 10.53
C MET A 258 -16.34 -15.81 9.25
N LEU A 259 -17.35 -14.96 9.36
CA LEU A 259 -17.98 -14.28 8.23
C LEU A 259 -17.34 -12.90 8.09
N MET A 260 -16.91 -12.57 6.88
CA MET A 260 -16.28 -11.29 6.56
C MET A 260 -16.99 -10.66 5.38
N ASP A 261 -17.35 -9.39 5.53
CA ASP A 261 -18.10 -8.61 4.57
C ASP A 261 -17.36 -7.30 4.30
N ASN A 262 -17.00 -7.06 3.05
CA ASN A 262 -16.34 -5.82 2.62
C ASN A 262 -17.31 -4.75 2.11
N GLY A 263 -18.62 -4.97 2.23
CA GLY A 263 -19.70 -4.12 1.75
C GLY A 263 -20.13 -4.39 0.31
N LEU A 264 -19.40 -5.24 -0.43
CA LEU A 264 -19.73 -5.67 -1.80
C LEU A 264 -19.99 -7.18 -1.86
N THR A 265 -19.15 -7.95 -1.20
CA THR A 265 -19.17 -9.42 -1.17
C THR A 265 -18.96 -9.92 0.25
N LYS A 266 -19.57 -11.06 0.55
CA LYS A 266 -19.37 -11.80 1.79
C LYS A 266 -18.56 -13.06 1.51
N GLU A 267 -17.65 -13.36 2.41
CA GLU A 267 -16.92 -14.63 2.43
C GLU A 267 -16.93 -15.23 3.83
N GLU A 268 -16.77 -16.55 3.87
CA GLU A 268 -16.71 -17.30 5.12
C GLU A 268 -15.42 -18.12 5.17
N VAL A 269 -14.76 -18.09 6.33
CA VAL A 269 -13.51 -18.81 6.56
C VAL A 269 -13.63 -19.62 7.85
N TRP A 270 -13.21 -20.88 7.78
CA TRP A 270 -13.02 -21.71 8.96
C TRP A 270 -11.59 -21.59 9.47
N LEU A 271 -11.45 -21.12 10.71
CA LEU A 271 -10.21 -21.23 11.48
C LEU A 271 -10.31 -22.50 12.32
N ASP A 272 -9.99 -23.64 11.70
CA ASP A 272 -10.13 -24.99 12.25
C ASP A 272 -8.77 -25.69 12.46
N SER A 273 -7.69 -24.92 12.36
CA SER A 273 -6.32 -25.40 12.51
C SER A 273 -5.42 -24.27 13.00
N PRO A 274 -4.48 -24.56 13.93
CA PRO A 274 -3.47 -23.57 14.35
C PRO A 274 -2.50 -23.19 13.22
N LYS A 275 -2.58 -23.89 12.09
CA LYS A 275 -1.81 -23.63 10.87
C LYS A 275 -2.45 -22.58 9.96
N LYS A 276 -3.67 -22.12 10.29
CA LYS A 276 -4.41 -21.15 9.49
C LYS A 276 -4.54 -19.85 10.29
N GLY A 277 -4.28 -18.75 9.61
CA GLY A 277 -4.66 -17.44 10.09
C GLY A 277 -5.52 -16.72 9.06
N VAL A 278 -6.32 -15.76 9.51
CA VAL A 278 -6.98 -14.82 8.60
C VAL A 278 -6.52 -13.41 8.92
N LEU A 279 -5.90 -12.78 7.93
CA LEU A 279 -5.60 -11.37 7.97
C LEU A 279 -6.87 -10.60 7.58
N ILE A 280 -7.24 -9.66 8.41
CA ILE A 280 -8.43 -8.84 8.29
C ILE A 280 -7.94 -7.39 8.25
N ASN A 281 -7.99 -6.75 7.08
CA ASN A 281 -7.68 -5.33 7.00
C ASN A 281 -8.86 -4.48 7.51
N ASN A 282 -8.67 -3.17 7.57
CA ASN A 282 -9.74 -2.25 7.93
C ASN A 282 -10.89 -2.31 6.92
N LEU A 283 -12.05 -1.77 7.29
CA LEU A 283 -13.28 -1.77 6.50
C LEU A 283 -13.79 -3.17 6.13
N ILE A 284 -13.59 -4.14 7.01
CA ILE A 284 -14.25 -5.45 6.97
C ILE A 284 -15.21 -5.56 8.15
N TRP A 285 -16.50 -5.69 7.86
CA TRP A 285 -17.47 -6.14 8.84
C TRP A 285 -17.26 -7.62 9.12
N ARG A 286 -17.12 -7.99 10.39
CA ARG A 286 -16.82 -9.37 10.75
C ARG A 286 -17.70 -9.90 11.86
N GLU A 287 -17.99 -11.18 11.72
CA GLU A 287 -18.76 -11.96 12.66
C GLU A 287 -18.04 -13.28 12.90
N MET A 288 -18.19 -13.82 14.09
CA MET A 288 -17.60 -15.09 14.51
C MET A 288 -18.70 -15.97 15.07
N HIS A 289 -18.77 -17.19 14.56
CA HIS A 289 -19.83 -18.16 14.78
C HIS A 289 -19.24 -19.54 15.03
N ASP A 290 -20.07 -20.47 15.48
CA ASP A 290 -19.77 -21.92 15.52
C ASP A 290 -18.47 -22.26 16.27
N PHE A 291 -18.25 -21.63 17.41
CA PHE A 291 -17.12 -21.91 18.28
C PHE A 291 -17.22 -23.32 18.87
N SER A 292 -16.12 -24.09 18.84
CA SER A 292 -16.02 -25.31 19.65
C SER A 292 -15.76 -24.99 21.12
N ASP A 293 -16.09 -25.92 22.02
CA ASP A 293 -15.93 -25.75 23.47
C ASP A 293 -14.48 -25.46 23.90
N ASP A 294 -13.51 -25.99 23.14
CA ASP A 294 -12.08 -25.82 23.33
C ASP A 294 -11.48 -24.68 22.49
N CYS A 295 -12.33 -23.84 21.89
CA CYS A 295 -11.89 -22.76 21.00
C CYS A 295 -11.08 -21.70 21.76
N VAL A 296 -9.86 -21.45 21.29
CA VAL A 296 -9.02 -20.32 21.69
C VAL A 296 -8.61 -19.56 20.44
N LEU A 297 -9.20 -18.38 20.24
CA LEU A 297 -8.92 -17.50 19.11
C LEU A 297 -8.00 -16.36 19.55
N VAL A 298 -6.76 -16.34 19.07
CA VAL A 298 -5.78 -15.28 19.33
C VAL A 298 -5.85 -14.25 18.22
N VAL A 299 -5.82 -12.97 18.57
CA VAL A 299 -5.87 -11.85 17.62
C VAL A 299 -4.70 -10.89 17.87
N PHE A 300 -3.92 -10.68 16.82
CA PHE A 300 -2.85 -9.68 16.75
C PHE A 300 -3.40 -8.43 16.09
N ALA A 301 -3.14 -7.26 16.68
CA ALA A 301 -3.73 -6.00 16.28
C ALA A 301 -2.65 -4.93 16.01
N SER A 302 -2.83 -4.21 14.90
CA SER A 302 -1.96 -3.10 14.49
C SER A 302 -2.06 -1.85 15.36
N HIS A 303 -3.12 -1.74 16.16
CA HIS A 303 -3.41 -0.59 17.02
C HIS A 303 -3.82 -1.04 18.44
N GLU A 304 -3.56 -0.15 19.40
CA GLU A 304 -4.13 -0.23 20.75
C GLU A 304 -5.67 -0.18 20.70
N TYR A 305 -6.32 -0.36 21.85
CA TYR A 305 -7.77 -0.22 21.90
C TYR A 305 -8.16 1.25 21.73
N ASP A 306 -9.02 1.53 20.75
CA ASP A 306 -9.65 2.82 20.53
C ASP A 306 -11.11 2.60 20.11
N GLU A 307 -12.07 3.10 20.89
CA GLU A 307 -13.49 2.97 20.55
C GLU A 307 -13.88 3.83 19.34
N ALA A 308 -13.17 4.94 19.08
CA ALA A 308 -13.47 5.82 17.94
C ALA A 308 -13.21 5.14 16.59
N ASP A 309 -12.37 4.10 16.58
CA ASP A 309 -12.06 3.29 15.41
C ASP A 309 -13.18 2.27 15.07
N TYR A 310 -14.05 1.92 16.02
CA TYR A 310 -15.12 0.96 15.79
C TYR A 310 -16.24 1.53 14.92
N ILE A 311 -16.74 0.69 14.02
CA ILE A 311 -18.02 0.89 13.32
C ILE A 311 -18.98 -0.18 13.83
N ARG A 312 -19.90 0.23 14.70
CA ARG A 312 -20.83 -0.68 15.43
C ARG A 312 -22.15 -0.91 14.70
N SER A 313 -22.49 -0.05 13.73
CA SER A 313 -23.70 -0.17 12.92
C SER A 313 -23.37 -0.70 11.54
N TYR A 314 -24.09 -1.73 11.11
CA TYR A 314 -23.93 -2.27 9.74
C TYR A 314 -24.33 -1.24 8.68
N GLU A 315 -25.35 -0.42 8.94
CA GLU A 315 -25.75 0.65 8.03
C GLU A 315 -24.67 1.73 7.90
N GLU A 316 -24.02 2.08 9.01
CA GLU A 316 -22.88 3.01 9.00
C GLU A 316 -21.69 2.41 8.24
N PHE A 317 -21.41 1.12 8.45
CA PHE A 317 -20.38 0.39 7.72
C PHE A 317 -20.58 0.48 6.21
N ILE A 318 -21.79 0.19 5.71
CA ILE A 318 -22.09 0.29 4.28
C ILE A 318 -21.89 1.72 3.75
N LYS A 319 -22.27 2.74 4.51
CA LYS A 319 -22.02 4.15 4.13
C LYS A 319 -20.53 4.47 4.05
N VAL A 320 -19.75 4.05 5.03
CA VAL A 320 -18.29 4.28 5.06
C VAL A 320 -17.62 3.57 3.90
N VAL A 321 -17.98 2.30 3.61
CA VAL A 321 -17.46 1.58 2.45
C VAL A 321 -17.84 2.30 1.16
N ALA A 322 -19.11 2.68 0.98
CA ALA A 322 -19.58 3.37 -0.22
C ALA A 322 -18.84 4.69 -0.49
N ILE A 323 -18.52 5.46 0.56
CA ILE A 323 -17.70 6.69 0.42
C ILE A 323 -16.29 6.33 -0.04
N ASN A 324 -15.67 5.30 0.54
CA ASN A 324 -14.34 4.84 0.14
C ASN A 324 -14.32 4.26 -1.29
N THR A 325 -15.41 3.63 -1.75
CA THR A 325 -15.53 3.10 -3.13
C THR A 325 -15.91 4.16 -4.14
N ALA A 326 -16.78 5.12 -3.81
CA ALA A 326 -17.13 6.23 -4.68
C ALA A 326 -15.94 7.20 -4.87
N SER A 327 -15.11 7.36 -3.85
CA SER A 327 -13.84 8.12 -3.93
C SER A 327 -12.79 7.48 -4.85
N SER A 328 -12.94 6.17 -5.13
CA SER A 328 -12.11 5.39 -6.05
C SER A 328 -12.76 5.13 -7.42
N GLY A 329 -14.03 5.51 -7.63
CA GLY A 329 -14.80 5.20 -8.84
C GLY A 329 -15.65 6.32 -9.45
N ALA A 330 -15.59 7.55 -8.94
CA ALA A 330 -16.32 8.69 -9.54
C ALA A 330 -15.51 9.27 -10.73
N CYS A 331 -16.12 9.12 -11.91
CA CYS A 331 -15.65 9.43 -13.26
C CYS A 331 -15.14 10.85 -13.54
#